data_AF-A0ABC8STH5-F1
#
_entry.id   AF-A0ABC8STH5-F1
#
_cell.length_a   1.000
_cell.length_b   1.000
_cell.length_c   1.000
_cell.angle_alpha   90.00
_cell.angle_beta   90.00
_cell.angle_gamma   90.00
#
_symmetry.space_group_name_H-M   'P 1'
#
loop_
_entity.id
_entity.type
_entity.pdbx_description
1 polymer ?
#
loop_
_entity_poly.entity_id
_entity_poly.type
_entity_poly.pdbx_seq_one_letter_code
_entity_poly.pdbx_strand_id
1 'polypeptide(L)'
;VPGSSKKLHEDSEYALYTVTLFHQDADNFRTKAHERGFQIRDYEFNPETQESRKQETEKLMRDQDTQRSSLLQWCYASYGEVGRDGLPEFRARLTFLEAREGF
;
A
#
# COMPACT_ATOMS: atom_id res chain seq x y z
N VAL A 1 3.84 -16.39 33.87
CA VAL A 1 5.29 -16.08 34.00
C VAL A 1 5.43 -14.58 34.29
N PRO A 2 5.79 -14.16 35.51
CA PRO A 2 5.94 -12.74 35.82
C PRO A 2 7.07 -12.11 34.99
N GLY A 3 6.83 -10.90 34.45
CA GLY A 3 7.77 -10.20 33.57
C GLY A 3 7.76 -10.63 32.08
N SER A 4 6.82 -11.48 31.65
CA SER A 4 6.70 -11.88 30.24
C SER A 4 6.09 -10.82 29.33
N SER A 5 5.51 -9.75 29.91
CA SER A 5 4.88 -8.66 29.16
C SER A 5 5.94 -7.84 28.41
N LYS A 6 5.92 -7.90 27.07
CA LYS A 6 6.78 -7.10 26.20
C LYS A 6 5.94 -6.16 25.33
N LYS A 7 6.31 -4.89 25.26
CA LYS A 7 5.70 -3.92 24.34
C LYS A 7 6.20 -4.19 22.93
N LEU A 8 5.28 -4.44 21.99
CA LEU A 8 5.60 -4.64 20.58
C LEU A 8 5.53 -3.33 19.79
N HIS A 9 4.48 -2.54 20.05
CA HIS A 9 4.20 -1.34 19.30
C HIS A 9 3.50 -0.31 20.17
N GLU A 10 3.68 0.97 19.85
CA GLU A 10 3.06 2.09 20.54
C GLU A 10 2.69 3.15 19.51
N ASP A 11 1.40 3.47 19.47
CA ASP A 11 0.82 4.55 18.70
C ASP A 11 0.40 5.68 19.65
N SER A 12 -0.10 6.80 19.12
CA SER A 12 -0.51 7.96 19.91
C SER A 12 -1.64 7.71 20.92
N GLU A 13 -2.40 6.62 20.74
CA GLU A 13 -3.60 6.32 21.53
C GLU A 13 -3.59 4.93 22.17
N TYR A 14 -2.78 3.99 21.64
CA TYR A 14 -2.75 2.60 22.08
C TYR A 14 -1.34 2.03 22.15
N ALA A 15 -1.13 1.05 23.03
CA ALA A 15 0.12 0.28 23.09
C ALA A 15 -0.18 -1.22 23.04
N LEU A 16 0.50 -1.92 22.14
CA LEU A 16 0.38 -3.36 21.95
C LEU A 16 1.39 -4.11 22.81
N TYR A 17 0.90 -5.04 23.62
CA TYR A 17 1.73 -5.88 24.47
C TYR A 17 1.54 -7.37 24.15
N THR A 18 2.64 -8.11 24.18
CA THR A 18 2.65 -9.57 24.16
C THR A 18 2.83 -10.09 25.58
N VAL A 19 2.04 -11.08 25.97
CA VAL A 19 2.16 -11.76 27.26
C VAL A 19 2.25 -13.26 27.04
N THR A 20 3.19 -13.93 27.71
CA THR A 20 3.27 -15.40 27.71
C THR A 20 2.57 -15.95 28.94
N LEU A 21 1.54 -16.78 28.71
CA LEU A 21 0.64 -17.35 29.71
C LEU A 21 0.54 -18.86 29.53
N PHE A 22 0.15 -19.58 30.58
CA PHE A 22 -0.21 -21.00 30.47
C PHE A 22 -1.62 -21.15 29.89
N HIS A 23 -1.86 -22.23 29.15
CA HIS A 23 -3.13 -22.44 28.44
C HIS A 23 -4.33 -22.50 29.41
N GLN A 24 -4.16 -23.09 30.60
CA GLN A 24 -5.22 -23.16 31.62
C GLN A 24 -5.58 -21.78 32.21
N ASP A 25 -4.63 -20.85 32.24
CA ASP A 25 -4.82 -19.50 32.79
C ASP A 25 -5.22 -18.48 31.72
N ALA A 26 -5.21 -18.86 30.44
CA ALA A 26 -5.45 -17.96 29.31
C ALA A 26 -6.86 -17.37 29.35
N ASP A 27 -7.88 -18.20 29.63
CA ASP A 27 -9.27 -17.74 29.68
C ASP A 27 -9.53 -16.81 30.87
N ASN A 28 -8.96 -17.11 32.04
CA ASN A 28 -9.05 -16.24 33.21
C ASN A 28 -8.36 -14.89 32.97
N PHE A 29 -7.23 -14.89 32.24
CA PHE A 29 -6.55 -13.66 31.85
C PHE A 29 -7.39 -12.84 30.87
N ARG A 30 -8.02 -13.48 29.88
CA ARG A 30 -8.90 -12.81 28.91
C ARG A 30 -10.06 -12.10 29.61
N THR A 31 -10.76 -12.77 30.52
CA THR A 31 -11.85 -12.14 31.28
C THR A 31 -11.37 -10.92 32.07
N LYS A 32 -10.28 -11.06 32.82
CA LYS A 32 -9.71 -9.96 33.63
C LYS A 32 -9.18 -8.80 32.79
N ALA A 33 -8.61 -9.08 31.62
CA ALA A 33 -8.13 -8.06 30.71
C ALA A 33 -9.29 -7.27 30.10
N HIS A 34 -10.37 -7.95 29.73
CA HIS A 34 -11.59 -7.32 29.21
C HIS A 34 -12.27 -6.44 30.27
N GLU A 35 -12.38 -6.91 31.52
CA GLU A 35 -12.92 -6.12 32.65
C GLU A 35 -12.14 -4.83 32.91
N ARG A 36 -10.84 -4.83 32.61
CA ARG A 36 -9.95 -3.66 32.75
C ARG A 36 -9.95 -2.76 31.51
N GLY A 37 -10.74 -3.07 30.49
CA GLY A 37 -10.84 -2.29 29.26
C GLY A 37 -9.72 -2.54 28.25
N PHE A 38 -8.92 -3.60 28.41
CA PHE A 38 -7.96 -3.99 27.38
C PHE A 38 -8.67 -4.71 26.23
N GLN A 39 -8.37 -4.31 25.00
CA GLN A 39 -8.78 -5.05 23.81
C GLN A 39 -7.86 -6.25 23.61
N ILE A 40 -8.45 -7.44 23.63
CA ILE A 40 -7.73 -8.68 23.38
C ILE A 40 -7.82 -8.99 21.89
N ARG A 41 -6.67 -9.22 21.27
CA ARG A 41 -6.58 -9.66 19.89
C ARG A 41 -6.24 -11.14 19.87
N ASP A 42 -7.17 -11.97 19.43
CA ASP A 42 -6.88 -13.37 19.19
C ASP A 42 -5.89 -13.49 18.03
N TYR A 43 -4.72 -14.04 18.34
CA TYR A 43 -3.68 -14.29 17.36
C TYR A 43 -3.26 -15.76 17.48
N GLU A 44 -3.62 -16.53 16.48
CA GLU A 44 -3.13 -17.89 16.31
C GLU A 44 -1.96 -17.86 15.33
N PHE A 45 -0.79 -18.28 15.81
CA PHE A 45 0.39 -18.36 14.95
C PHE A 45 0.24 -19.55 14.01
N ASN A 46 -0.27 -19.29 12.80
CA ASN A 46 -0.26 -20.26 11.71
C ASN A 46 0.83 -19.87 10.69
N PRO A 47 1.95 -20.62 10.62
CA PRO A 47 3.09 -20.28 9.75
C PRO A 47 2.71 -20.22 8.26
N GLU A 48 1.76 -21.05 7.82
CA GLU A 48 1.30 -21.10 6.42
C GLU A 48 0.56 -19.81 6.04
N THR A 49 -0.33 -19.33 6.92
CA THR A 49 -1.08 -18.09 6.68
C THR A 49 -0.18 -16.84 6.73
N GLN A 50 0.89 -16.87 7.52
CA GLN A 50 1.81 -15.73 7.62
C GLN A 50 2.65 -15.61 6.34
N GLU A 51 3.17 -16.74 5.85
CA GLU A 51 3.92 -16.81 4.61
C GLU A 51 3.04 -16.43 3.41
N SER A 52 1.81 -16.95 3.34
CA SER A 52 0.84 -16.56 2.30
C SER A 52 0.55 -15.06 2.31
N ARG A 53 0.34 -14.45 3.48
CA ARG A 53 0.11 -13.00 3.61
C ARG A 53 1.32 -12.16 3.18
N LYS A 54 2.53 -12.61 3.49
CA LYS A 54 3.75 -11.94 3.03
C LYS A 54 3.87 -12.02 1.51
N GLN A 55 3.69 -13.21 0.95
CA GLN A 55 3.73 -13.41 -0.50
C GLN A 55 2.67 -12.58 -1.24
N GLU A 56 1.46 -12.48 -0.69
CA GLU A 56 0.40 -11.62 -1.25
C GLU A 56 0.79 -10.15 -1.23
N THR A 57 1.34 -9.68 -0.12
CA THR A 57 1.82 -8.28 0.01
C THR A 57 2.92 -7.98 -1.00
N GLU A 58 3.91 -8.88 -1.12
CA GLU A 58 4.98 -8.72 -2.11
C GLU A 58 4.45 -8.75 -3.54
N LYS A 59 3.48 -9.62 -3.84
CA LYS A 59 2.83 -9.67 -5.15
C LYS A 59 2.14 -8.35 -5.47
N LEU A 60 1.38 -7.81 -4.52
CA LEU A 60 0.70 -6.51 -4.68
C LEU A 60 1.70 -5.37 -4.93
N MET A 61 2.84 -5.36 -4.23
CA MET A 61 3.89 -4.36 -4.46
C MET A 61 4.50 -4.48 -5.88
N ARG A 62 4.79 -5.70 -6.34
CA ARG A 62 5.29 -5.93 -7.71
C ARG A 62 4.27 -5.52 -8.76
N ASP A 63 3.00 -5.84 -8.55
CA ASP A 63 1.91 -5.48 -9.47
C ASP A 63 1.76 -3.96 -9.54
N GLN A 64 1.84 -3.26 -8.40
CA GLN A 64 1.82 -1.80 -8.35
C GLN A 64 2.97 -1.18 -9.16
N ASP A 65 4.20 -1.65 -8.96
CA ASP A 65 5.37 -1.11 -9.67
C ASP A 65 5.32 -1.39 -11.17
N THR A 66 4.81 -2.57 -11.54
CA THR A 66 4.61 -2.94 -12.94
C THR A 66 3.57 -2.04 -13.59
N GLN A 67 2.40 -1.88 -12.96
CA GLN A 67 1.35 -0.98 -13.44
C GLN A 67 1.84 0.46 -13.56
N ARG A 68 2.55 0.96 -12.54
CA ARG A 68 3.15 2.29 -12.56
C ARG A 68 4.11 2.46 -13.73
N SER A 69 5.00 1.48 -13.94
CA SER A 69 5.97 1.50 -15.03
C SER A 69 5.30 1.47 -16.39
N SER A 70 4.30 0.61 -16.58
CA SER A 70 3.52 0.54 -17.82
C SER A 70 2.77 1.84 -18.09
N LEU A 71 2.12 2.42 -17.08
CA LEU A 71 1.42 3.71 -17.21
C LEU A 71 2.38 4.84 -17.60
N LEU A 72 3.56 4.90 -16.99
CA LEU A 72 4.58 5.89 -17.35
C LEU A 72 5.04 5.71 -18.79
N GLN A 73 5.32 4.48 -19.22
CA GLN A 73 5.69 4.19 -20.62
C GLN A 73 4.57 4.61 -21.60
N TRP A 74 3.32 4.32 -21.28
CA TRP A 74 2.17 4.77 -22.06
C TRP A 74 2.06 6.30 -22.12
N CYS A 75 2.27 6.99 -21.01
CA CYS A 75 2.27 8.46 -20.98
C CYS A 75 3.39 9.04 -21.85
N TYR A 76 4.60 8.47 -21.78
CA TYR A 76 5.72 8.89 -22.61
C TYR A 76 5.46 8.64 -24.11
N ALA A 77 4.92 7.48 -24.46
CA ALA A 77 4.55 7.14 -25.84
C ALA A 77 3.47 8.10 -26.37
N SER A 78 2.40 8.29 -25.61
CA SER A 78 1.27 9.15 -25.99
C SER A 78 1.69 10.62 -26.11
N TYR A 79 2.55 11.12 -25.21
CA TYR A 79 3.06 12.49 -25.28
C TYR A 79 4.01 12.69 -26.48
N GLY A 80 4.83 11.68 -26.78
CA GLY A 80 5.70 11.69 -27.96
C GLY A 80 4.95 11.61 -29.29
N GLU A 81 3.81 10.91 -29.33
CA GLU A 81 2.92 10.85 -30.50
C GLU A 81 2.16 12.16 -30.71
N VAL A 82 1.62 12.77 -29.65
CA VAL A 82 0.98 14.09 -29.74
C VAL A 82 1.97 15.16 -30.22
N GLY A 83 3.23 15.09 -29.78
CA GLY A 83 4.29 15.98 -30.25
C GLY A 83 4.73 15.73 -31.69
N ARG A 84 4.72 14.48 -32.18
CA ARG A 84 5.15 14.13 -33.53
C ARG A 84 4.05 14.31 -34.58
N ASP A 85 2.81 13.98 -34.27
CA ASP A 85 1.71 14.02 -35.23
C ASP A 85 0.96 15.36 -35.17
N GLY A 86 0.72 15.90 -33.97
CA GLY A 86 -0.09 17.11 -33.80
C GLY A 86 0.67 18.43 -34.06
N LEU A 87 1.96 18.49 -33.69
CA LEU A 87 2.73 19.74 -33.76
C LEU A 87 3.06 20.18 -35.20
N PRO A 88 3.46 19.29 -36.13
CA PRO A 88 3.74 19.67 -37.51
C PRO A 88 2.47 20.08 -38.26
N GLU A 89 1.35 19.38 -38.03
CA GLU A 89 0.08 19.69 -38.68
C GLU A 89 -0.49 21.04 -38.20
N PHE A 90 -0.45 21.30 -36.89
CA PHE A 90 -0.86 22.58 -36.32
C PHE A 90 0.01 23.73 -36.82
N ARG A 91 1.33 23.53 -36.86
CA ARG A 91 2.29 24.52 -37.36
C ARG A 91 2.12 24.79 -38.86
N ALA A 92 1.90 23.76 -39.67
CA ALA A 92 1.63 23.91 -41.10
C ALA A 92 0.33 24.71 -41.34
N ARG A 93 -0.71 24.47 -40.54
CA ARG A 93 -1.99 25.18 -40.64
C ARG A 93 -1.90 26.64 -40.20
N LEU A 94 -1.07 26.94 -39.20
CA LEU A 94 -0.73 28.31 -38.78
C LEU A 94 0.04 29.07 -39.87
N THR A 95 1.11 28.49 -40.42
CA THR A 95 1.87 29.13 -41.51
C THR A 95 0.99 29.38 -42.74
N PHE A 96 0.05 28.47 -43.05
CA PHE A 96 -0.89 28.67 -44.16
C PHE A 96 -1.90 29.81 -43.89
N LEU A 97 -2.38 29.97 -42.66
CA LEU A 97 -3.27 31.07 -42.30
C LEU A 97 -2.54 32.42 -42.30
N GLU A 98 -1.32 32.49 -41.76
CA GLU A 98 -0.48 33.69 -41.81
C GLU A 98 -0.15 34.10 -43.25
N ALA A 99 0.13 33.14 -44.13
CA ALA A 99 0.33 33.39 -45.56
C ALA A 99 -0.94 33.83 -46.30
N ARG A 100 -2.13 33.55 -45.76
CA ARG A 100 -3.42 33.92 -46.36
C ARG A 100 -3.93 35.28 -45.89
N GLU A 101 -3.56 35.71 -44.69
CA GLU A 101 -3.87 37.05 -44.16
C GLU A 101 -2.79 38.10 -44.47
N GLY A 102 -1.61 37.68 -44.95
CA GLY A 102 -0.51 38.55 -45.36
C GLY A 102 -0.50 38.94 -46.85
N PHE A 103 -1.65 39.34 -47.40
CA PHE A 103 -1.76 40.04 -48.69
C PHE A 103 -2.64 41.29 -48.56
#